data_AF-A8WMW1-F1
#
_entry.id   AF-A8WMW1-F1
#
_cell.length_a   1.000
_cell.length_b   1.000
_cell.length_c   1.000
_cell.angle_alpha   90.00
_cell.angle_beta   90.00
_cell.angle_gamma   90.00
#
_symmetry.space_group_name_H-M   'P 1'
#
loop_
_entity.id
_entity.type
_entity.pdbx_description
1 polymer ?
#
loop_
_entity_poly.entity_id
_entity_poly.type
_entity_poly.pdbx_seq_one_letter_code
_entity_poly.pdbx_strand_id
1 'polypeptide(L)'
;MFLFQYFSPEKRPLRDEYLPDYRYPLGRFKTSYPFANIREAIPRVIERGPLGCGWFQKMNISWTHGIVIPDPHDMLTLYVQCKLVDEPATPWKIEAEVSISLHNYSDPEASLSYNLGVRTFQNMSRSVQQNNVININDLLDENCGFVKNNVIRVESDIRILTVEGFYQPRVIDYRVEPPEKQSHFFAFEYEDAQLYVPKAILRFHMKSSKIVHSSNSLPITTKSNGCLEQYLDALHGFPIYNHARKYVDDILYVASKLGTRAVYQRAAPAIIYDSMGQDIPKYRVELAIKFDLRRVIHAWLSKMDSVKKEDVERLDIEAMSGEVMKAIVHKIINSGWEK
;
A
#
# COMPACT_ATOMS: atom_id res chain seq x y z
N MET A 1 -45.23 14.63 35.20
CA MET A 1 -45.66 14.93 33.83
C MET A 1 -44.46 15.53 33.11
N PHE A 2 -43.64 14.69 32.48
CA PHE A 2 -42.40 15.09 31.82
C PHE A 2 -42.67 15.22 30.31
N LEU A 3 -42.48 16.43 29.79
CA LEU A 3 -42.56 16.72 28.36
C LEU A 3 -41.29 16.17 27.69
N PHE A 4 -41.44 15.13 26.87
CA PHE A 4 -40.43 14.71 25.91
C PHE A 4 -40.31 15.78 24.83
N GLN A 5 -39.24 16.57 24.86
CA GLN A 5 -38.80 17.32 23.68
C GLN A 5 -38.24 16.30 22.69
N TYR A 6 -39.02 16.04 21.64
CA TYR A 6 -38.55 15.40 20.42
C TYR A 6 -37.40 16.23 19.85
N PHE A 7 -36.18 15.71 19.97
CA PHE A 7 -35.09 16.11 19.09
C PHE A 7 -35.45 15.62 17.69
N SER A 8 -36.11 16.49 16.91
CA SER A 8 -36.08 16.38 15.46
C SER A 8 -34.62 16.54 15.06
N PRO A 9 -33.99 15.56 14.37
CA PRO A 9 -32.72 15.82 13.75
C PRO A 9 -33.03 16.79 12.60
N GLU A 10 -32.96 18.09 12.89
CA GLU A 10 -32.72 19.06 11.86
C GLU A 10 -31.57 18.50 11.04
N LYS A 11 -31.86 18.22 9.76
CA LYS A 11 -30.87 17.89 8.76
C LYS A 11 -29.87 19.03 8.79
N ARG A 12 -28.82 18.89 9.61
CA ARG A 12 -27.57 19.58 9.38
C ARG A 12 -27.29 19.31 7.91
N PRO A 13 -27.07 20.34 7.08
CA PRO A 13 -26.58 20.08 5.75
C PRO A 13 -25.37 19.17 5.96
N LEU A 14 -25.44 17.97 5.40
CA LEU A 14 -24.25 17.13 5.23
C LEU A 14 -23.26 18.11 4.62
N ARG A 15 -22.25 18.51 5.41
CA ARG A 15 -21.09 19.22 4.86
C ARG A 15 -20.74 18.42 3.64
N ASP A 16 -20.73 19.05 2.47
CA ASP A 16 -20.34 18.42 1.21
C ASP A 16 -19.17 17.49 1.53
N GLU A 17 -19.44 16.19 1.54
CA GLU A 17 -18.38 15.21 1.67
C GLU A 17 -17.42 15.60 0.54
N TYR A 18 -16.12 15.69 0.79
CA TYR A 18 -15.15 16.08 -0.24
C TYR A 18 -15.01 15.04 -1.38
N LEU A 19 -15.95 14.11 -1.46
CA LEU A 19 -15.73 12.73 -1.88
C LEU A 19 -16.90 12.07 -2.66
N PRO A 20 -18.15 12.56 -2.74
CA PRO A 20 -19.20 11.96 -3.59
C PRO A 20 -18.80 11.90 -5.07
N ASP A 21 -18.01 12.88 -5.53
CA ASP A 21 -17.58 13.02 -6.94
C ASP A 21 -16.14 12.52 -7.20
N TYR A 22 -15.63 11.61 -6.38
CA TYR A 22 -14.29 11.09 -6.61
C TYR A 22 -14.23 10.21 -7.84
N ARG A 23 -13.37 10.62 -8.78
CA ARG A 23 -13.39 10.18 -10.17
C ARG A 23 -13.27 8.65 -10.33
N TYR A 24 -12.59 7.97 -9.41
CA TYR A 24 -12.33 6.53 -9.49
C TYR A 24 -12.53 5.86 -8.11
N PRO A 25 -13.77 5.66 -7.65
CA PRO A 25 -14.02 5.20 -6.29
C PRO A 25 -13.49 3.78 -6.04
N LEU A 26 -13.44 2.93 -7.07
CA LEU A 26 -12.90 1.56 -6.99
C LEU A 26 -11.38 1.50 -7.22
N GLY A 27 -10.78 2.58 -7.71
CA GLY A 27 -9.35 2.77 -7.86
C GLY A 27 -8.82 2.90 -9.28
N ARG A 28 -7.75 3.67 -9.40
CA ARG A 28 -6.85 3.73 -10.57
C ARG A 28 -5.44 3.42 -10.12
N PHE A 29 -4.98 2.23 -10.47
CA PHE A 29 -3.71 1.68 -10.04
C PHE A 29 -2.66 1.90 -11.12
N LYS A 30 -1.92 3.00 -10.98
CA LYS A 30 -0.77 3.32 -11.82
C LYS A 30 0.51 2.83 -11.16
N THR A 31 1.32 2.03 -11.84
CA THR A 31 2.59 1.51 -11.28
C THR A 31 3.66 1.43 -12.35
N SER A 32 4.88 1.85 -12.01
CA SER A 32 6.07 1.74 -12.85
C SER A 32 7.10 0.86 -12.14
N TYR A 33 7.80 0.01 -12.87
CA TYR A 33 8.82 -0.87 -12.29
C TYR A 33 10.04 -1.02 -13.20
N PRO A 34 11.26 -0.75 -12.68
CA PRO A 34 12.50 -1.03 -13.40
C PRO A 34 12.93 -2.49 -13.24
N PHE A 35 13.11 -3.20 -14.36
CA PHE A 35 13.68 -4.55 -14.41
C PHE A 35 15.17 -4.46 -14.72
N ALA A 36 16.01 -4.70 -13.72
CA ALA A 36 17.47 -4.68 -13.84
C ALA A 36 18.02 -6.01 -14.35
N ASN A 37 19.24 -5.96 -14.91
CA ASN A 37 19.98 -7.09 -15.48
C ASN A 37 19.21 -7.78 -16.61
N ILE A 38 18.63 -6.96 -17.51
CA ILE A 38 17.72 -7.46 -18.54
C ILE A 38 18.42 -8.39 -19.54
N ARG A 39 19.68 -8.12 -19.89
CA ARG A 39 20.48 -8.96 -20.81
C ARG A 39 20.65 -10.38 -20.27
N GLU A 40 20.84 -10.53 -18.95
CA GLU A 40 20.95 -11.82 -18.27
C GLU A 40 19.59 -12.46 -17.97
N ALA A 41 18.53 -11.65 -17.84
CA ALA A 41 17.19 -12.12 -17.55
C ALA A 41 16.50 -12.72 -18.78
N ILE A 42 16.71 -12.16 -19.98
CA ILE A 42 16.02 -12.59 -21.22
C ILE A 42 16.09 -14.10 -21.46
N PRO A 43 17.27 -14.76 -21.43
CA PRO A 43 17.34 -16.21 -21.61
C PRO A 43 16.48 -16.98 -20.59
N ARG A 44 16.45 -16.50 -19.34
CA ARG A 44 15.61 -17.10 -18.29
C ARG A 44 14.13 -16.88 -18.55
N VAL A 45 13.74 -15.74 -19.11
CA VAL A 45 12.33 -15.45 -19.46
C VAL A 45 11.84 -16.38 -20.56
N ILE A 46 12.69 -16.63 -21.56
CA ILE A 46 12.41 -17.57 -22.64
C ILE A 46 12.25 -19.00 -22.09
N GLU A 47 13.20 -19.44 -21.27
CA GLU A 47 13.22 -20.83 -20.76
C GLU A 47 12.20 -21.12 -19.65
N ARG A 48 11.98 -20.16 -18.73
CA ARG A 48 11.27 -20.39 -17.47
C ARG A 48 9.94 -19.64 -17.37
N GLY A 49 9.63 -18.78 -18.34
CA GLY A 49 8.38 -18.03 -18.40
C GLY A 49 8.48 -16.59 -17.87
N PRO A 50 7.34 -15.96 -17.56
CA PRO A 50 7.24 -14.51 -17.41
C PRO A 50 8.10 -13.94 -16.27
N LEU A 51 8.70 -12.78 -16.53
CA LEU A 51 9.34 -11.94 -15.52
C LEU A 51 8.38 -10.82 -15.11
N GLY A 52 7.80 -10.98 -13.92
CA GLY A 52 6.90 -10.00 -13.32
C GLY A 52 7.56 -9.16 -12.24
N CYS A 53 7.05 -7.95 -12.05
CA CYS A 53 7.32 -7.20 -10.83
C CYS A 53 6.62 -7.87 -9.63
N GLY A 54 7.00 -7.46 -8.42
CA GLY A 54 6.28 -7.88 -7.22
C GLY A 54 4.79 -7.53 -7.29
N TRP A 55 3.96 -8.25 -6.52
CA TRP A 55 2.54 -7.91 -6.45
C TRP A 55 2.36 -6.59 -5.70
N PHE A 56 1.83 -5.59 -6.40
CA PHE A 56 1.27 -4.40 -5.81
C PHE A 56 -0.12 -4.72 -5.27
N GLN A 57 -0.57 -3.90 -4.33
CA GLN A 57 -1.82 -4.16 -3.64
C GLN A 57 -2.47 -2.88 -3.14
N LYS A 58 -3.79 -2.82 -3.32
CA LYS A 58 -4.65 -1.77 -2.79
C LYS A 58 -5.97 -2.41 -2.35
N MET A 59 -6.20 -2.40 -1.03
CA MET A 59 -7.34 -3.07 -0.41
C MET A 59 -7.41 -4.56 -0.81
N ASN A 60 -8.49 -4.97 -1.48
CA ASN A 60 -8.77 -6.36 -1.82
C ASN A 60 -8.27 -6.75 -3.22
N ILE A 61 -7.71 -5.80 -3.97
CA ILE A 61 -7.20 -6.03 -5.33
C ILE A 61 -5.67 -6.00 -5.29
N SER A 62 -5.06 -7.00 -5.91
CA SER A 62 -3.62 -7.09 -6.18
C SER A 62 -3.37 -7.14 -7.68
N TRP A 63 -2.31 -6.47 -8.12
CA TRP A 63 -1.90 -6.48 -9.51
C TRP A 63 -0.39 -6.59 -9.66
N THR A 64 0.04 -7.04 -10.83
CA THR A 64 1.44 -7.08 -11.25
C THR A 64 1.48 -6.87 -12.76
N HIS A 65 2.64 -6.47 -13.27
CA HIS A 65 2.91 -6.36 -14.68
C HIS A 65 4.33 -6.84 -14.96
N GLY A 66 4.64 -7.09 -16.22
CA GLY A 66 5.98 -7.50 -16.59
C GLY A 66 6.09 -7.89 -18.04
N ILE A 67 7.08 -8.74 -18.29
CA ILE A 67 7.45 -9.18 -19.63
C ILE A 67 7.39 -10.68 -19.75
N VAL A 68 7.08 -11.16 -20.94
CA VAL A 68 7.28 -12.54 -21.35
C VAL A 68 7.84 -12.54 -22.77
N ILE A 69 8.63 -13.54 -23.09
CA ILE A 69 9.20 -13.74 -24.41
C ILE A 69 8.78 -15.15 -24.82
N PRO A 70 7.70 -15.31 -25.59
CA PRO A 70 7.27 -16.61 -26.04
C PRO A 70 8.30 -17.18 -27.02
N ASP A 71 8.85 -18.35 -26.71
CA ASP A 71 9.63 -19.17 -27.64
C ASP A 71 8.70 -19.67 -28.77
N PRO A 72 9.07 -19.60 -30.07
CA PRO A 72 10.34 -19.14 -30.67
C PRO A 72 10.30 -17.72 -31.26
N HIS A 73 9.46 -16.83 -30.74
CA HIS A 73 9.08 -15.62 -31.47
C HIS A 73 10.05 -14.45 -31.30
N ASP A 74 11.04 -14.51 -30.40
CA ASP A 74 12.03 -13.43 -30.14
C ASP A 74 11.43 -12.01 -29.98
N MET A 75 10.13 -11.94 -29.69
CA MET A 75 9.37 -10.71 -29.55
C MET A 75 8.95 -10.57 -28.09
N LEU A 76 9.19 -9.39 -27.54
CA LEU A 76 8.73 -9.03 -26.21
C LEU A 76 7.19 -8.95 -26.19
N THR A 77 6.58 -9.60 -25.21
CA THR A 77 5.18 -9.43 -24.84
C THR A 77 5.12 -8.75 -23.48
N LEU A 78 4.30 -7.70 -23.37
CA LEU A 78 4.00 -7.08 -22.09
C LEU A 78 2.73 -7.68 -21.51
N TYR A 79 2.67 -7.86 -20.20
CA TYR A 79 1.47 -8.39 -19.55
C TYR A 79 1.11 -7.63 -18.28
N VAL A 80 -0.19 -7.63 -17.99
CA VAL A 80 -0.77 -7.20 -16.72
C VAL A 80 -1.52 -8.40 -16.12
N GLN A 81 -1.42 -8.58 -14.81
CA GLN A 81 -2.25 -9.51 -14.06
C GLN A 81 -2.96 -8.83 -12.90
N CYS A 82 -4.17 -9.27 -12.63
CA CYS A 82 -4.99 -8.80 -11.53
C CYS A 82 -5.66 -9.98 -10.81
N LYS A 83 -5.70 -9.94 -9.48
CA LYS A 83 -6.35 -10.95 -8.64
C LYS A 83 -6.88 -10.35 -7.34
N LEU A 84 -7.71 -11.12 -6.66
CA LEU A 84 -8.08 -10.84 -5.28
C LEU A 84 -7.00 -11.34 -4.30
N VAL A 85 -6.91 -10.64 -3.18
CA VAL A 85 -5.95 -10.89 -2.11
C VAL A 85 -6.35 -12.15 -1.34
N ASP A 86 -7.58 -12.12 -0.82
CA ASP A 86 -8.24 -13.23 -0.15
C ASP A 86 -9.31 -13.76 -1.10
N GLU A 87 -8.89 -14.59 -2.05
CA GLU A 87 -9.76 -15.08 -3.13
C GLU A 87 -10.90 -15.95 -2.55
N PRO A 88 -12.17 -15.55 -2.74
CA PRO A 88 -13.29 -16.34 -2.26
C PRO A 88 -13.46 -17.58 -3.14
N ALA A 89 -14.10 -18.61 -2.57
CA ALA A 89 -14.51 -19.80 -3.33
C ALA A 89 -15.60 -19.47 -4.37
N THR A 90 -16.31 -18.36 -4.21
CA THR A 90 -17.31 -17.88 -5.17
C THR A 90 -16.64 -17.21 -6.37
N PRO A 91 -17.27 -17.29 -7.56
CA PRO A 91 -16.80 -16.54 -8.72
C PRO A 91 -16.68 -15.05 -8.42
N TRP A 92 -15.60 -14.44 -8.86
CA TRP A 92 -15.39 -12.99 -8.80
C TRP A 92 -15.01 -12.45 -10.16
N LYS A 93 -15.33 -11.17 -10.39
CA LYS A 93 -15.03 -10.47 -11.63
C LYS A 93 -14.58 -9.05 -11.32
N ILE A 94 -13.57 -8.58 -12.04
CA ILE A 94 -13.10 -7.20 -12.06
C ILE A 94 -13.12 -6.74 -13.50
N GLU A 95 -13.91 -5.72 -13.81
CA GLU A 95 -13.85 -5.03 -15.09
C GLU A 95 -12.99 -3.78 -14.94
N ALA A 96 -11.99 -3.64 -15.80
CA ALA A 96 -11.05 -2.53 -15.73
C ALA A 96 -10.64 -2.05 -17.13
N GLU A 97 -10.41 -0.75 -17.25
CA GLU A 97 -9.70 -0.18 -18.39
C GLU A 97 -8.19 -0.30 -18.12
N VAL A 98 -7.46 -0.91 -19.05
CA VAL A 98 -6.05 -1.29 -18.84
C VAL A 98 -5.18 -0.68 -19.93
N SER A 99 -4.08 -0.04 -19.53
CA SER A 99 -2.97 0.27 -20.42
C SER A 99 -1.65 -0.23 -19.85
N ILE A 100 -0.70 -0.49 -20.75
CA ILE A 100 0.66 -0.91 -20.42
C ILE A 100 1.64 -0.23 -21.36
N SER A 101 2.81 0.15 -20.86
CA SER A 101 3.83 0.81 -21.65
C SER A 101 5.24 0.31 -21.35
N LEU A 102 6.09 0.35 -22.37
CA LEU A 102 7.53 0.18 -22.28
C LEU A 102 8.20 1.54 -22.43
N HIS A 103 8.89 1.98 -21.39
CA HIS A 103 9.51 3.30 -21.34
C HIS A 103 10.77 3.37 -22.20
N ASN A 104 10.89 4.44 -22.98
CA ASN A 104 12.11 4.79 -23.69
C ASN A 104 12.88 5.85 -22.88
N TYR A 105 14.12 5.53 -22.50
CA TYR A 105 14.97 6.39 -21.67
C TYR A 105 15.64 7.53 -22.44
N SER A 106 15.77 7.39 -23.76
CA SER A 106 16.39 8.39 -24.62
C SER A 106 15.38 9.44 -25.08
N ASP A 107 14.16 9.01 -25.41
CA ASP A 107 13.05 9.87 -25.81
C ASP A 107 11.74 9.39 -25.17
N PRO A 108 11.25 10.06 -24.10
CA PRO A 108 10.00 9.67 -23.43
C PRO A 108 8.79 9.60 -24.36
N GLU A 109 8.72 10.42 -25.42
CA GLU A 109 7.61 10.41 -26.39
C GLU A 109 7.66 9.18 -27.31
N ALA A 110 8.84 8.57 -27.48
CA ALA A 110 9.03 7.31 -28.18
C ALA A 110 8.73 6.06 -27.32
N SER A 111 8.24 6.24 -26.08
CA SER A 111 7.78 5.12 -25.25
C SER A 111 6.62 4.38 -25.91
N LEU A 112 6.68 3.05 -25.95
CA LEU A 112 5.63 2.25 -26.57
C LEU A 112 4.48 2.09 -25.58
N SER A 113 3.37 2.78 -25.82
CA SER A 113 2.18 2.77 -24.94
C SER A 113 0.99 2.13 -25.62
N TYR A 114 0.40 1.12 -24.97
CA TYR A 114 -0.70 0.33 -25.51
C TYR A 114 -1.93 0.46 -24.63
N ASN A 115 -3.03 0.92 -25.22
CA ASN A 115 -4.34 0.86 -24.60
C ASN A 115 -4.96 -0.51 -24.87
N LEU A 116 -5.05 -1.34 -23.85
CA LEU A 116 -5.69 -2.65 -23.93
C LEU A 116 -7.20 -2.53 -23.74
N GLY A 117 -7.77 -1.34 -23.59
CA GLY A 117 -9.20 -1.10 -23.47
C GLY A 117 -9.81 -1.75 -22.23
N VAL A 118 -11.12 -1.97 -22.27
CA VAL A 118 -11.85 -2.64 -21.19
C VAL A 118 -11.55 -4.13 -21.21
N ARG A 119 -11.17 -4.67 -20.05
CA ARG A 119 -10.80 -6.06 -19.83
C ARG A 119 -11.44 -6.59 -18.58
N THR A 120 -11.70 -7.89 -18.59
CA THR A 120 -12.28 -8.62 -17.48
C THR A 120 -11.25 -9.56 -16.87
N PHE A 121 -11.05 -9.45 -15.56
CA PHE A 121 -10.26 -10.37 -14.75
C PHE A 121 -11.19 -11.21 -13.88
N GLN A 122 -10.95 -12.51 -13.81
CA GLN A 122 -11.75 -13.46 -13.04
C GLN A 122 -10.92 -14.70 -12.66
N ASN A 123 -11.45 -15.61 -11.85
CA ASN A 123 -10.72 -16.74 -11.25
C ASN A 123 -9.78 -17.49 -12.23
N MET A 124 -10.22 -17.78 -13.46
CA MET A 124 -9.45 -18.53 -14.47
C MET A 124 -8.83 -17.66 -15.57
N SER A 125 -9.10 -16.35 -15.56
CA SER A 125 -8.59 -15.40 -16.57
C SER A 125 -8.11 -14.15 -15.86
N ARG A 126 -6.86 -14.19 -15.39
CA ARG A 126 -6.26 -13.14 -14.54
C ARG A 126 -5.26 -12.27 -15.28
N SER A 127 -5.04 -12.51 -16.57
CA SER A 127 -3.99 -11.84 -17.33
C SER A 127 -4.53 -11.24 -18.61
N VAL A 128 -3.99 -10.09 -18.96
CA VAL A 128 -4.13 -9.46 -20.28
C VAL A 128 -2.73 -9.18 -20.80
N GLN A 129 -2.53 -9.34 -22.10
CA GLN A 129 -1.23 -9.22 -22.74
C GLN A 129 -1.30 -8.29 -23.95
N GLN A 130 -0.20 -7.62 -24.20
CA GLN A 130 0.13 -7.01 -25.49
C GLN A 130 1.27 -7.80 -26.11
N ASN A 131 0.97 -8.52 -27.18
CA ASN A 131 1.95 -9.33 -27.90
C ASN A 131 2.75 -8.49 -28.89
N ASN A 132 3.91 -9.01 -29.28
CA ASN A 132 4.73 -8.49 -30.38
C ASN A 132 5.08 -7.00 -30.24
N VAL A 133 5.52 -6.59 -29.04
CA VAL A 133 5.83 -5.19 -28.72
C VAL A 133 7.10 -4.72 -29.41
N ILE A 134 8.20 -5.47 -29.27
CA ILE A 134 9.50 -5.14 -29.86
C ILE A 134 10.34 -6.41 -30.00
N ASN A 135 11.19 -6.50 -31.02
CA ASN A 135 12.15 -7.59 -31.16
C ASN A 135 13.24 -7.46 -30.08
N ILE A 136 13.76 -8.58 -29.58
CA ILE A 136 14.82 -8.55 -28.55
C ILE A 136 16.08 -7.82 -29.02
N ASN A 137 16.46 -7.94 -30.30
CA ASN A 137 17.64 -7.26 -30.83
C ASN A 137 17.44 -5.74 -30.78
N ASP A 138 16.29 -5.25 -31.21
CA ASP A 138 15.94 -3.82 -31.17
C ASP A 138 15.77 -3.32 -29.72
N LEU A 139 15.22 -4.15 -28.82
CA LEU A 139 15.13 -3.84 -27.39
C LEU A 139 16.52 -3.61 -26.79
N LEU A 140 17.48 -4.46 -27.16
CA LEU A 140 18.83 -4.49 -26.60
C LEU A 140 19.82 -3.57 -27.32
N ASP A 141 19.43 -2.99 -28.45
CA ASP A 141 20.18 -1.95 -29.15
C ASP A 141 20.09 -0.63 -28.36
N GLU A 142 21.25 -0.13 -27.93
CA GLU A 142 21.35 1.10 -27.15
C GLU A 142 20.87 2.33 -27.95
N ASN A 143 20.90 2.27 -29.29
CA ASN A 143 20.37 3.33 -30.14
C ASN A 143 18.84 3.45 -30.08
N CYS A 144 18.14 2.37 -29.76
CA CYS A 144 16.67 2.37 -29.64
C CYS A 144 16.19 2.98 -28.31
N GLY A 145 17.04 3.06 -27.28
CA GLY A 145 16.78 3.80 -26.05
C GLY A 145 15.89 3.11 -25.01
N PHE A 146 15.42 1.88 -25.25
CA PHE A 146 14.57 1.15 -24.30
C PHE A 146 15.33 0.51 -23.13
N VAL A 147 16.66 0.35 -23.26
CA VAL A 147 17.54 -0.17 -22.21
C VAL A 147 18.53 0.91 -21.81
N LYS A 148 18.61 1.19 -20.50
CA LYS A 148 19.63 2.07 -19.92
C LYS A 148 20.26 1.41 -18.71
N ASN A 149 21.59 1.33 -18.66
CA ASN A 149 22.33 0.66 -17.57
C ASN A 149 21.85 -0.79 -17.32
N ASN A 150 21.55 -1.53 -18.40
CA ASN A 150 21.00 -2.89 -18.33
C ASN A 150 19.64 -2.99 -17.60
N VAL A 151 18.85 -1.91 -17.65
CA VAL A 151 17.50 -1.82 -17.06
C VAL A 151 16.48 -1.48 -18.16
N ILE A 152 15.34 -2.17 -18.16
CA ILE A 152 14.11 -1.71 -18.86
C ILE A 152 13.10 -1.23 -17.82
N ARG A 153 12.16 -0.39 -18.23
CA ARG A 153 11.06 0.05 -17.36
C ARG A 153 9.71 -0.20 -18.01
N VAL A 154 8.83 -0.90 -17.30
CA VAL A 154 7.45 -1.16 -17.70
C VAL A 154 6.53 -0.41 -16.76
N GLU A 155 5.48 0.18 -17.30
CA GLU A 155 4.42 0.85 -16.54
C GLU A 155 3.06 0.27 -16.90
N SER A 156 2.19 0.12 -15.89
CA SER A 156 0.79 -0.27 -16.07
C SER A 156 -0.14 0.74 -15.43
N ASP A 157 -1.28 1.01 -16.07
CA ASP A 157 -2.39 1.79 -15.52
C ASP A 157 -3.66 0.96 -15.60
N ILE A 158 -4.24 0.66 -14.43
CA ILE A 158 -5.42 -0.20 -14.29
C ILE A 158 -6.51 0.62 -13.60
N ARG A 159 -7.53 1.03 -14.36
CA ARG A 159 -8.69 1.74 -13.82
C ARG A 159 -9.85 0.78 -13.61
N ILE A 160 -10.23 0.56 -12.36
CA ILE A 160 -11.34 -0.32 -12.01
C ILE A 160 -12.67 0.35 -12.32
N LEU A 161 -13.50 -0.31 -13.13
CA LEU A 161 -14.82 0.17 -13.55
C LEU A 161 -15.92 -0.46 -12.70
N THR A 162 -15.91 -1.79 -12.60
CA THR A 162 -16.89 -2.56 -11.82
C THR A 162 -16.25 -3.77 -11.15
N VAL A 163 -16.87 -4.23 -10.08
CA VAL A 163 -16.48 -5.44 -9.33
C VAL A 163 -17.72 -6.28 -9.04
N GLU A 164 -17.60 -7.59 -9.16
CA GLU A 164 -18.67 -8.55 -8.87
C GLU A 164 -18.11 -9.70 -8.02
N GLY A 165 -18.92 -10.23 -7.11
CA GLY A 165 -18.55 -11.38 -6.28
C GLY A 165 -17.67 -11.07 -5.07
N PHE A 166 -17.33 -9.79 -4.83
CA PHE A 166 -16.63 -9.34 -3.63
C PHE A 166 -16.90 -7.85 -3.35
N TYR A 167 -16.58 -7.40 -2.14
CA TYR A 167 -16.62 -5.98 -1.77
C TYR A 167 -15.26 -5.32 -2.00
N GLN A 168 -15.22 -4.23 -2.77
CA GLN A 168 -14.05 -3.36 -2.86
C GLN A 168 -14.37 -2.04 -2.11
N PRO A 169 -13.66 -1.76 -1.00
CA PRO A 169 -13.75 -0.46 -0.36
C PRO A 169 -13.30 0.64 -1.30
N ARG A 170 -13.74 1.86 -1.01
CA ARG A 170 -13.22 3.03 -1.67
C ARG A 170 -11.71 3.16 -1.46
N VAL A 171 -10.99 3.58 -2.49
CA VAL A 171 -9.54 3.81 -2.44
C VAL A 171 -9.17 5.24 -2.76
N ILE A 172 -7.97 5.65 -2.33
CA ILE A 172 -7.36 6.92 -2.71
C ILE A 172 -6.20 6.62 -3.66
N ASP A 173 -6.27 7.22 -4.85
CA ASP A 173 -5.27 7.16 -5.88
C ASP A 173 -4.20 8.23 -5.64
N TYR A 174 -3.06 7.83 -5.10
CA TYR A 174 -1.94 8.74 -4.82
C TYR A 174 -1.04 8.96 -6.03
N ARG A 175 -1.03 8.03 -6.99
CA ARG A 175 -0.09 8.06 -8.14
C ARG A 175 -0.65 8.76 -9.38
N VAL A 176 -1.87 9.27 -9.29
CA VAL A 176 -2.52 10.03 -10.37
C VAL A 176 -2.39 11.49 -10.04
N GLU A 177 -1.82 12.26 -10.97
CA GLU A 177 -1.70 13.70 -10.79
C GLU A 177 -3.09 14.34 -10.67
N PRO A 178 -3.32 15.20 -9.67
CA PRO A 178 -4.61 15.86 -9.50
C PRO A 178 -4.90 16.81 -10.66
N PRO A 179 -6.14 16.82 -11.20
CA PRO A 179 -6.51 17.67 -12.34
C PRO A 179 -6.65 19.17 -12.00
N GLU A 180 -6.74 19.54 -10.72
CA GLU A 180 -6.96 20.92 -10.28
C GLU A 180 -5.87 21.41 -9.29
N LYS A 181 -5.61 22.72 -9.30
CA LYS A 181 -4.82 23.52 -8.33
C LYS A 181 -3.78 22.69 -7.55
N GLN A 182 -2.66 22.37 -8.21
CA GLN A 182 -1.51 21.67 -7.61
C GLN A 182 -1.08 22.23 -6.24
N SER A 183 -1.31 23.52 -5.97
CA SER A 183 -0.99 24.17 -4.69
C SER A 183 -1.72 23.60 -3.46
N HIS A 184 -2.85 22.92 -3.64
CA HIS A 184 -3.57 22.24 -2.56
C HIS A 184 -3.07 20.82 -2.29
N PHE A 185 -2.23 20.29 -3.16
CA PHE A 185 -1.62 18.98 -3.03
C PHE A 185 -0.16 19.09 -2.61
N PHE A 186 0.32 18.02 -2.01
CA PHE A 186 1.70 17.83 -1.62
C PHE A 186 2.20 16.55 -2.28
N ALA A 187 3.34 16.60 -2.95
CA ALA A 187 3.94 15.46 -3.61
C ALA A 187 5.02 14.83 -2.71
N PHE A 188 4.82 13.60 -2.28
CA PHE A 188 5.94 12.81 -1.78
C PHE A 188 6.71 12.27 -2.98
N GLU A 189 7.97 12.67 -3.10
CA GLU A 189 8.89 12.13 -4.11
C GLU A 189 9.39 10.79 -3.56
N TYR A 190 8.89 9.71 -4.16
CA TYR A 190 8.99 8.37 -3.63
C TYR A 190 9.54 7.43 -4.70
N GLU A 191 10.83 7.10 -4.56
CA GLU A 191 11.58 6.32 -5.55
C GLU A 191 11.48 6.95 -6.95
N ASP A 192 10.80 6.30 -7.88
CA ASP A 192 10.57 6.76 -9.26
C ASP A 192 9.14 7.27 -9.50
N ALA A 193 8.37 7.51 -8.44
CA ALA A 193 7.01 8.01 -8.51
C ALA A 193 6.80 9.26 -7.64
N GLN A 194 5.76 10.01 -7.96
CA GLN A 194 5.21 11.05 -7.10
C GLN A 194 3.90 10.56 -6.51
N LEU A 195 3.75 10.69 -5.19
CA LEU A 195 2.51 10.42 -4.47
C LEU A 195 1.86 11.73 -4.06
N TYR A 196 0.72 12.06 -4.66
CA TYR A 196 -0.02 13.29 -4.44
C TYR A 196 -1.02 13.14 -3.31
N VAL A 197 -0.92 14.01 -2.31
CA VAL A 197 -1.75 13.97 -1.10
C VAL A 197 -2.32 15.35 -0.80
N PRO A 198 -3.61 15.50 -0.45
CA PRO A 198 -4.15 16.79 -0.07
C PRO A 198 -3.42 17.39 1.14
N LYS A 199 -2.94 18.64 1.02
CA LYS A 199 -2.27 19.36 2.10
C LYS A 199 -3.13 19.48 3.36
N ALA A 200 -4.45 19.54 3.20
CA ALA A 200 -5.38 19.62 4.33
C ALA A 200 -5.27 18.39 5.25
N ILE A 201 -5.17 17.19 4.69
CA ILE A 201 -5.02 15.93 5.44
C ILE A 201 -3.66 15.92 6.16
N LEU A 202 -2.60 16.30 5.46
CA LEU A 202 -1.26 16.37 6.04
C LEU A 202 -1.18 17.38 7.18
N ARG A 203 -1.72 18.60 6.99
CA ARG A 203 -1.73 19.65 8.02
C ARG A 203 -2.52 19.26 9.25
N PHE A 204 -3.59 18.49 9.08
CA PHE A 204 -4.41 18.04 10.19
C PHE A 204 -3.68 16.99 11.05
N HIS A 205 -2.88 16.12 10.44
CA HIS A 205 -2.27 14.99 11.14
C HIS A 205 -0.78 15.14 11.47
N MET A 206 0.00 15.90 10.69
CA MET A 206 1.45 16.03 10.86
C MET A 206 1.78 17.10 11.90
N LYS A 207 2.64 16.76 12.87
CA LYS A 207 3.19 17.74 13.82
C LYS A 207 4.03 18.82 13.12
N SER A 208 4.75 18.46 12.06
CA SER A 208 5.64 19.35 11.31
C SER A 208 4.92 20.05 10.15
N SER A 209 3.77 20.66 10.42
CA SER A 209 2.95 21.33 9.40
C SER A 209 3.71 22.42 8.63
N LYS A 210 4.75 23.01 9.24
CA LYS A 210 5.63 24.03 8.61
C LYS A 210 6.20 23.56 7.26
N ILE A 211 6.62 22.30 7.14
CA ILE A 211 7.16 21.74 5.89
C ILE A 211 6.10 21.77 4.78
N VAL A 212 4.85 21.43 5.13
CA VAL A 212 3.70 21.42 4.20
C VAL A 212 3.27 22.84 3.81
N HIS A 213 3.61 23.85 4.63
CA HIS A 213 3.39 25.26 4.33
C HIS A 213 4.47 25.84 3.41
N SER A 214 5.74 25.53 3.67
CA SER A 214 6.88 26.09 2.94
C SER A 214 7.24 25.35 1.64
N SER A 215 6.79 24.11 1.49
CA SER A 215 7.08 23.27 0.33
C SER A 215 5.81 22.67 -0.29
N ASN A 216 5.92 22.27 -1.55
CA ASN A 216 4.93 21.47 -2.27
C ASN A 216 5.37 20.00 -2.43
N SER A 217 6.62 19.67 -2.11
CA SER A 217 7.11 18.29 -2.16
C SER A 217 8.07 17.94 -1.02
N LEU A 218 8.23 16.64 -0.79
CA LEU A 218 9.22 16.08 0.13
C LEU A 218 9.80 14.79 -0.45
N PRO A 219 11.13 14.69 -0.61
CA PRO A 219 11.78 13.41 -0.90
C PRO A 219 11.72 12.46 0.30
N ILE A 220 11.26 11.25 0.05
CA ILE A 220 11.27 10.14 1.00
C ILE A 220 12.24 9.08 0.46
N THR A 221 13.39 8.95 1.13
CA THR A 221 14.48 8.04 0.72
C THR A 221 14.33 6.62 1.28
N THR A 222 13.27 6.34 2.04
CA THR A 222 13.04 4.99 2.56
C THR A 222 12.54 4.08 1.44
N LYS A 223 13.27 3.00 1.16
CA LYS A 223 12.76 1.86 0.37
C LYS A 223 11.51 1.34 1.08
N SER A 224 10.34 1.60 0.53
CA SER A 224 9.06 1.13 1.05
C SER A 224 8.48 0.11 0.07
N ASN A 225 8.25 -1.11 0.53
CA ASN A 225 7.64 -2.16 -0.29
C ASN A 225 6.11 -1.93 -0.44
N GLY A 226 5.70 -0.70 -0.81
CA GLY A 226 4.32 -0.22 -0.78
C GLY A 226 3.86 0.36 0.57
N CYS A 227 4.75 0.42 1.57
CA CYS A 227 4.43 0.85 2.93
C CYS A 227 3.98 2.33 3.01
N LEU A 228 4.50 3.20 2.13
CA LEU A 228 4.14 4.61 2.12
C LEU A 228 2.67 4.81 1.73
N GLU A 229 2.15 4.10 0.73
CA GLU A 229 0.74 4.20 0.35
C GLU A 229 -0.18 3.64 1.45
N GLN A 230 0.22 2.58 2.13
CA GLN A 230 -0.52 2.01 3.26
C GLN A 230 -0.51 2.96 4.47
N TYR A 231 0.61 3.64 4.70
CA TYR A 231 0.70 4.74 5.65
C TYR A 231 -0.26 5.88 5.29
N LEU A 232 -0.31 6.28 4.02
CA LEU A 232 -1.22 7.32 3.53
C LEU A 232 -2.69 6.91 3.65
N ASP A 233 -3.02 5.65 3.36
CA ASP A 233 -4.36 5.10 3.58
C ASP A 233 -4.74 5.20 5.06
N ALA A 234 -3.83 4.78 5.95
CA ALA A 234 -4.04 4.91 7.40
C ALA A 234 -4.21 6.38 7.83
N LEU A 235 -3.46 7.30 7.22
CA LEU A 235 -3.58 8.73 7.47
C LEU A 235 -4.94 9.28 7.02
N HIS A 236 -5.44 8.82 5.87
CA HIS A 236 -6.76 9.16 5.33
C HIS A 236 -7.92 8.54 6.10
N GLY A 237 -7.63 7.61 7.00
CA GLY A 237 -8.61 7.06 7.91
C GLY A 237 -8.86 5.58 7.77
N PHE A 238 -8.35 4.97 6.71
CA PHE A 238 -8.54 3.55 6.42
C PHE A 238 -7.82 2.67 7.45
N PRO A 239 -8.33 1.46 7.74
CA PRO A 239 -7.62 0.51 8.59
C PRO A 239 -6.35 0.01 7.92
N ILE A 240 -5.39 -0.48 8.72
CA ILE A 240 -4.25 -1.25 8.17
C ILE A 240 -4.73 -2.69 7.93
N TYR A 241 -4.92 -3.03 6.66
CA TYR A 241 -5.46 -4.33 6.22
C TYR A 241 -4.48 -5.49 6.44
N ASN A 242 -5.00 -6.72 6.48
CA ASN A 242 -4.26 -7.95 6.82
C ASN A 242 -2.90 -8.05 6.11
N HIS A 243 -2.89 -7.89 4.80
CA HIS A 243 -1.70 -7.96 3.96
C HIS A 243 -0.63 -6.89 4.26
N ALA A 244 -1.04 -5.72 4.75
CA ALA A 244 -0.15 -4.62 5.10
C ALA A 244 0.43 -4.78 6.51
N ARG A 245 -0.11 -5.70 7.33
CA ARG A 245 0.35 -5.91 8.72
C ARG A 245 1.78 -6.44 8.81
N LYS A 246 2.27 -7.15 7.80
CA LYS A 246 3.70 -7.53 7.71
C LYS A 246 4.62 -6.30 7.61
N TYR A 247 4.11 -5.17 7.14
CA TYR A 247 4.84 -3.91 6.98
C TYR A 247 4.51 -2.88 8.06
N VAL A 248 3.89 -3.28 9.17
CA VAL A 248 3.44 -2.31 10.18
C VAL A 248 4.61 -1.59 10.87
N ASP A 249 5.80 -2.20 10.99
CA ASP A 249 7.01 -1.52 11.49
C ASP A 249 7.41 -0.38 10.54
N ASP A 250 7.44 -0.63 9.23
CA ASP A 250 7.72 0.41 8.23
C ASP A 250 6.69 1.54 8.27
N ILE A 251 5.40 1.21 8.38
CA ILE A 251 4.32 2.19 8.50
C ILE A 251 4.50 3.06 9.75
N LEU A 252 4.82 2.43 10.90
CA LEU A 252 5.07 3.13 12.16
C LEU A 252 6.36 3.97 12.11
N TYR A 253 7.39 3.48 11.42
CA TYR A 253 8.63 4.20 11.20
C TYR A 253 8.38 5.48 10.42
N VAL A 254 7.67 5.41 9.28
CA VAL A 254 7.27 6.60 8.50
C VAL A 254 6.43 7.55 9.36
N ALA A 255 5.45 7.02 10.10
CA ALA A 255 4.62 7.83 11.00
C ALA A 255 5.43 8.54 12.10
N SER A 256 6.52 7.93 12.59
CA SER A 256 7.42 8.55 13.56
C SER A 256 8.20 9.71 12.99
N LYS A 257 8.71 9.57 11.75
CA LYS A 257 9.45 10.63 11.05
C LYS A 257 8.55 11.81 10.69
N LEU A 258 7.31 11.54 10.29
CA LEU A 258 6.33 12.57 9.90
C LEU A 258 5.50 13.09 11.09
N GLY A 259 5.62 12.47 12.26
CA GLY A 259 4.98 12.88 13.50
C GLY A 259 3.46 12.71 13.50
N THR A 260 2.92 11.67 12.87
CA THR A 260 1.48 11.46 12.68
C THR A 260 0.88 10.46 13.66
N ARG A 261 0.45 10.95 14.83
CA ARG A 261 -0.11 10.12 15.92
C ARG A 261 -1.35 9.30 15.50
N ALA A 262 -2.13 9.79 14.54
CA ALA A 262 -3.33 9.14 14.05
C ALA A 262 -3.07 7.75 13.43
N VAL A 263 -1.86 7.51 12.91
CA VAL A 263 -1.47 6.21 12.32
C VAL A 263 -1.21 5.17 13.41
N TYR A 264 -0.58 5.56 14.53
CA TYR A 264 -0.35 4.68 15.70
C TYR A 264 -1.65 4.10 16.24
N GLN A 265 -2.70 4.92 16.29
CA GLN A 265 -4.03 4.50 16.76
C GLN A 265 -4.67 3.44 15.84
N ARG A 266 -4.32 3.42 14.55
CA ARG A 266 -4.81 2.47 13.55
C ARG A 266 -3.93 1.22 13.46
N ALA A 267 -2.64 1.34 13.74
CA ALA A 267 -1.73 0.21 13.82
C ALA A 267 -2.07 -0.73 14.99
N ALA A 268 -2.50 -0.21 16.14
CA ALA A 268 -2.80 -1.04 17.31
C ALA A 268 -3.90 -2.10 17.04
N PRO A 269 -5.09 -1.76 16.52
CA PRO A 269 -6.08 -2.76 16.12
C PRO A 269 -5.52 -3.77 15.11
N ALA A 270 -4.74 -3.31 14.13
CA ALA A 270 -4.19 -4.20 13.11
C ALA A 270 -3.26 -5.27 13.72
N ILE A 271 -2.41 -4.90 14.67
CA ILE A 271 -1.54 -5.83 15.40
C ILE A 271 -2.37 -6.79 16.28
N ILE A 272 -3.38 -6.27 16.99
CA ILE A 272 -4.23 -7.08 17.87
C ILE A 272 -5.02 -8.12 17.06
N TYR A 273 -5.65 -7.71 15.96
CA TYR A 273 -6.42 -8.61 15.10
C TYR A 273 -5.55 -9.61 14.34
N ASP A 274 -4.25 -9.33 14.14
CA ASP A 274 -3.30 -10.27 13.53
C ASP A 274 -3.16 -11.54 14.36
N SER A 275 -3.30 -11.42 15.68
CA SER A 275 -3.25 -12.58 16.57
C SER A 275 -4.47 -13.50 16.45
N MET A 276 -5.56 -13.10 15.75
CA MET A 276 -6.79 -13.91 15.56
C MET A 276 -7.32 -14.60 16.84
N GLY A 277 -7.15 -13.95 18.00
CA GLY A 277 -7.53 -14.53 19.30
C GLY A 277 -6.41 -15.28 20.02
N GLN A 278 -5.37 -15.73 19.33
CA GLN A 278 -4.14 -16.31 19.89
C GLN A 278 -3.27 -15.28 20.62
N ASP A 279 -2.18 -15.73 21.25
CA ASP A 279 -1.23 -14.84 21.90
C ASP A 279 -0.58 -13.86 20.92
N ILE A 280 -0.33 -12.64 21.40
CA ILE A 280 0.38 -11.63 20.62
C ILE A 280 1.87 -12.00 20.62
N PRO A 281 2.48 -12.26 19.44
CA PRO A 281 3.88 -12.66 19.38
C PRO A 281 4.82 -11.62 19.98
N LYS A 282 5.90 -12.07 20.61
CA LYS A 282 6.87 -11.19 21.30
C LYS A 282 7.39 -10.04 20.44
N TYR A 283 7.73 -10.31 19.17
CA TYR A 283 8.24 -9.27 18.26
C TYR A 283 7.22 -8.13 18.03
N ARG A 284 5.90 -8.41 18.15
CA ARG A 284 4.84 -7.39 18.10
C ARG A 284 4.73 -6.61 19.40
N VAL A 285 5.02 -7.24 20.54
CA VAL A 285 5.10 -6.58 21.86
C VAL A 285 6.30 -5.63 21.92
N GLU A 286 7.46 -6.07 21.44
CA GLU A 286 8.66 -5.22 21.30
C GLU A 286 8.38 -4.01 20.41
N LEU A 287 7.69 -4.22 19.28
CA LEU A 287 7.25 -3.15 18.40
C LEU A 287 6.28 -2.18 19.10
N ALA A 288 5.36 -2.71 19.91
CA ALA A 288 4.43 -1.90 20.68
C ALA A 288 5.14 -1.06 21.76
N ILE A 289 6.20 -1.57 22.38
CA ILE A 289 7.04 -0.79 23.31
C ILE A 289 7.76 0.34 22.57
N LYS A 290 8.49 0.00 21.49
CA LYS A 290 9.25 0.93 20.66
C LYS A 290 8.43 2.14 20.18
N PHE A 291 7.15 1.93 19.89
CA PHE A 291 6.25 2.96 19.38
C PHE A 291 5.14 3.40 20.37
N ASP A 292 5.25 3.08 21.66
CA ASP A 292 4.28 3.39 22.74
C ASP A 292 2.81 3.02 22.38
N LEU A 293 2.60 1.85 21.79
CA LEU A 293 1.29 1.33 21.41
C LEU A 293 0.58 0.66 22.60
N ARG A 294 0.18 1.46 23.58
CA ARG A 294 -0.43 0.99 24.85
C ARG A 294 -1.59 0.02 24.67
N ARG A 295 -2.44 0.22 23.67
CA ARG A 295 -3.58 -0.69 23.39
C ARG A 295 -3.13 -2.11 23.09
N VAL A 296 -1.99 -2.28 22.41
CA VAL A 296 -1.41 -3.60 22.12
C VAL A 296 -0.88 -4.24 23.39
N ILE A 297 -0.17 -3.46 24.23
CA ILE A 297 0.35 -3.94 25.53
C ILE A 297 -0.80 -4.40 26.43
N HIS A 298 -1.87 -3.60 26.57
CA HIS A 298 -3.03 -4.01 27.37
C HIS A 298 -3.70 -5.27 26.81
N ALA A 299 -3.85 -5.39 25.49
CA ALA A 299 -4.42 -6.57 24.87
C ALA A 299 -3.54 -7.81 25.11
N TRP A 300 -2.22 -7.67 25.06
CA TRP A 300 -1.26 -8.74 25.36
C TRP A 300 -1.38 -9.18 26.82
N LEU A 301 -1.30 -8.24 27.78
CA LEU A 301 -1.44 -8.53 29.20
C LEU A 301 -2.81 -9.12 29.57
N SER A 302 -3.89 -8.73 28.88
CA SER A 302 -5.23 -9.25 29.16
C SER A 302 -5.41 -10.73 28.79
N LYS A 303 -4.56 -11.26 27.91
CA LYS A 303 -4.59 -12.67 27.50
C LYS A 303 -3.78 -13.59 28.40
N MET A 304 -2.97 -13.02 29.29
CA MET A 304 -2.13 -13.76 30.21
C MET A 304 -2.88 -14.04 31.50
N ASP A 305 -2.86 -15.29 31.97
CA ASP A 305 -3.37 -15.63 33.30
C ASP A 305 -2.40 -15.22 34.41
N SER A 306 -1.10 -15.33 34.14
CA SER A 306 0.04 -14.95 34.99
C SER A 306 1.17 -14.38 34.11
N VAL A 307 2.08 -13.59 34.68
CA VAL A 307 3.22 -13.04 33.93
C VAL A 307 4.46 -13.86 34.25
N LYS A 308 5.08 -14.46 33.22
CA LYS A 308 6.34 -15.19 33.38
C LYS A 308 7.51 -14.21 33.34
N LYS A 309 8.53 -14.48 34.16
CA LYS A 309 9.77 -13.71 34.19
C LYS A 309 10.42 -13.56 32.82
N GLU A 310 10.48 -14.65 32.05
CA GLU A 310 11.06 -14.69 30.71
C GLU A 310 10.37 -13.75 29.70
N ASP A 311 9.06 -13.53 29.87
CA ASP A 311 8.27 -12.66 28.99
C ASP A 311 8.65 -11.18 29.15
N VAL A 312 9.14 -10.79 30.34
CA VAL A 312 9.48 -9.41 30.69
C VAL A 312 10.98 -9.15 30.60
N GLU A 313 11.83 -10.08 31.02
CA GLU A 313 13.30 -9.88 31.07
C GLU A 313 13.94 -9.56 29.72
N ARG A 314 13.32 -10.05 28.65
CA ARG A 314 13.81 -9.85 27.28
C ARG A 314 13.15 -8.67 26.58
N LEU A 315 12.38 -7.85 27.28
CA LEU A 315 11.83 -6.60 26.75
C LEU A 315 12.80 -5.46 27.02
N ASP A 316 12.85 -4.50 26.09
CA ASP A 316 13.66 -3.31 26.26
C ASP A 316 13.00 -2.36 27.27
N ILE A 317 13.45 -2.45 28.53
CA ILE A 317 12.95 -1.65 29.66
C ILE A 317 13.25 -0.16 29.45
N GLU A 318 14.38 0.18 28.83
CA GLU A 318 14.80 1.57 28.60
C GLU A 318 13.89 2.26 27.58
N ALA A 319 13.37 1.51 26.60
CA ALA A 319 12.42 2.01 25.62
C ALA A 319 10.98 2.12 26.13
N MET A 320 10.65 1.57 27.31
CA MET A 320 9.27 1.59 27.83
C MET A 320 8.86 2.97 28.33
N SER A 321 7.66 3.39 27.93
CA SER A 321 7.01 4.53 28.60
C SER A 321 6.61 4.14 30.02
N GLY A 322 6.60 5.12 30.94
CA GLY A 322 6.17 4.88 32.32
C GLY A 322 4.76 4.30 32.44
N GLU A 323 3.89 4.57 31.46
CA GLU A 323 2.53 4.02 31.41
C GLU A 323 2.51 2.55 30.98
N VAL A 324 3.39 2.14 30.07
CA VAL A 324 3.59 0.71 29.71
C VAL A 324 4.14 -0.05 30.91
N MET A 325 5.14 0.51 31.59
CA MET A 325 5.74 -0.11 32.78
C MET A 325 4.72 -0.28 33.91
N LYS A 326 3.91 0.75 34.19
CA LYS A 326 2.81 0.66 35.16
C LYS A 326 1.81 -0.44 34.80
N ALA A 327 1.43 -0.58 33.54
CA ALA A 327 0.50 -1.61 33.10
C ALA A 327 1.04 -3.03 33.37
N ILE A 328 2.32 -3.26 33.07
CA ILE A 328 3.00 -4.54 33.33
C ILE A 328 3.04 -4.81 34.84
N VAL A 329 3.54 -3.87 35.64
CA VAL A 329 3.62 -4.02 37.11
C VAL A 329 2.24 -4.29 37.72
N HIS A 330 1.21 -3.58 37.27
CA HIS A 330 -0.15 -3.79 37.74
C HIS A 330 -0.66 -5.21 37.43
N LYS A 331 -0.37 -5.73 36.24
CA LYS A 331 -0.72 -7.12 35.89
C LYS A 331 0.02 -8.12 36.77
N ILE A 332 1.31 -7.92 37.04
CA ILE A 332 2.12 -8.78 37.92
C ILE A 332 1.52 -8.84 39.34
N ILE A 333 1.14 -7.69 39.90
CA ILE A 333 0.55 -7.61 41.24
C ILE A 333 -0.78 -8.36 41.31
N ASN A 334 -1.63 -8.25 40.28
CA ASN A 334 -2.98 -8.82 40.30
C ASN A 334 -3.03 -10.30 39.90
N SER A 335 -2.17 -10.73 38.98
CA SER A 335 -2.23 -12.05 38.35
C SER A 335 -1.11 -13.00 38.78
N GLY A 336 -0.13 -12.52 39.55
CA GLY A 336 1.01 -13.31 40.02
C GLY A 336 2.20 -13.29 39.06
N TRP A 337 3.38 -13.54 39.64
CA TRP A 337 4.67 -13.62 38.95
C TRP A 337 5.14 -15.08 38.93
N GLU A 338 5.18 -15.68 37.76
CA GLU A 338 5.77 -17.00 37.57
C GLU A 338 7.28 -16.87 37.36
N LYS A 339 8.04 -17.64 38.15
CA LYS A 339 9.50 -17.58 38.19
C LYS A 339 10.15 -18.06 36.90
#